data_AF-A0A6L6PT38-F1
#
_entry.id   AF-A0A6L6PT38-F1
#
_cell.length_a   1.000
_cell.length_b   1.000
_cell.length_c   1.000
_cell.angle_alpha   90.00
_cell.angle_beta   90.00
_cell.angle_gamma   90.00
#
_symmetry.space_group_name_H-M   'P 1'
#
loop_
_entity.id
_entity.type
_entity.pdbx_description
1 polymer ?
#
loop_
_entity_poly.entity_id
_entity_poly.type
_entity_poly.pdbx_seq_one_letter_code
_entity_poly.pdbx_strand_id
1 'polypeptide(L)'
;MYSCLTHQEGLHYVLTKNAFLQAPPATLEDCYAVETNWTIEGSTNEYVQSFLHLSLSLPNAKYPVSLAKVRAVTSQRAEDLDIALFPEQADRHSLTDGILDRYPIEWLELLFPNISDKLPRGVRERINGMLRCSTSSSSIVAYLLGLCILYDNADDVIQALHQ
;
A
#
# COMPACT_ATOMS: atom_id res chain seq x y z
N MET A 1 -1.60 -9.78 5.56
CA MET A 1 -1.68 -11.10 6.21
C MET A 1 -2.98 -11.09 7.00
N TYR A 2 -4.04 -11.67 6.44
CA TYR A 2 -5.40 -11.58 6.99
C TYR A 2 -5.75 -12.71 7.95
N SER A 3 -4.80 -13.60 8.19
CA SER A 3 -4.90 -14.72 9.09
C SER A 3 -3.71 -14.77 10.03
N CYS A 4 -3.91 -15.37 11.20
CA CYS A 4 -2.81 -15.69 12.11
C CYS A 4 -1.97 -16.82 11.51
N LEU A 5 -0.65 -16.64 11.37
CA LEU A 5 0.23 -17.70 10.85
C LEU A 5 0.27 -18.95 11.75
N THR A 6 0.05 -18.75 13.04
CA THR A 6 0.07 -19.84 14.03
C THR A 6 -1.23 -20.63 14.04
N HIS A 7 -2.37 -19.95 13.90
CA HIS A 7 -3.69 -20.54 14.12
C HIS A 7 -4.51 -20.70 12.83
N GLN A 8 -4.05 -20.14 11.70
CA GLN A 8 -4.74 -20.12 10.40
C GLN A 8 -6.16 -19.52 10.43
N GLU A 9 -6.53 -18.85 11.51
CA GLU A 9 -7.80 -18.15 11.65
C GLU A 9 -7.71 -16.73 11.12
N GLY A 10 -8.82 -16.21 10.58
CA GLY A 10 -8.95 -14.82 10.18
C GLY A 10 -8.65 -13.89 11.36
N LEU A 11 -7.87 -12.83 11.11
CA LEU A 11 -7.64 -11.81 12.13
C LEU A 11 -8.96 -11.09 12.44
N HIS A 12 -9.08 -10.61 13.67
CA HIS A 12 -10.23 -9.82 14.11
C HIS A 12 -9.87 -8.34 14.17
N TYR A 13 -10.81 -7.47 13.83
CA TYR A 13 -10.64 -6.01 13.84
C TYR A 13 -11.81 -5.32 14.52
N VAL A 14 -11.61 -4.08 14.97
CA VAL A 14 -12.64 -3.30 15.67
C VAL A 14 -12.74 -1.94 15.00
N LEU A 15 -13.95 -1.52 14.64
CA LEU A 15 -14.24 -0.25 13.96
C LEU A 15 -14.52 0.87 14.97
N THR A 16 -13.61 1.10 15.93
CA THR A 16 -13.75 2.17 16.91
C THR A 16 -12.46 2.96 17.09
N LYS A 17 -12.59 4.28 17.18
CA LYS A 17 -11.46 5.20 17.38
C LYS A 17 -10.76 4.98 18.73
N ASN A 18 -11.45 4.37 19.69
CA ASN A 18 -10.94 4.09 21.03
C ASN A 18 -10.27 2.71 21.14
N ALA A 19 -10.16 1.94 20.04
CA ALA A 19 -9.63 0.58 20.08
C ALA A 19 -8.20 0.52 20.66
N PHE A 20 -7.39 1.55 20.41
CA PHE A 20 -6.03 1.64 20.92
C PHE A 20 -5.93 2.12 22.38
N LEU A 21 -7.03 2.61 22.96
CA LEU A 21 -7.10 3.10 24.34
C LEU A 21 -7.60 2.03 25.31
N GLN A 22 -8.09 0.90 24.79
CA GLN A 22 -8.66 -0.19 25.57
C GLN A 22 -7.79 -1.43 25.48
N ALA A 23 -7.81 -2.26 26.52
CA ALA A 23 -7.13 -3.54 26.51
C ALA A 23 -7.79 -4.46 25.47
N PRO A 24 -7.03 -5.26 24.70
CA PRO A 24 -7.58 -6.14 23.66
C PRO A 24 -8.75 -7.05 24.12
N PRO A 25 -8.76 -7.59 25.36
CA PRO A 25 -9.91 -8.38 25.84
C PRO A 25 -11.22 -7.59 25.92
N ALA A 26 -11.15 -6.27 26.15
CA ALA A 26 -12.32 -5.41 26.28
C ALA A 26 -13.04 -5.18 24.96
N THR A 27 -12.43 -5.54 23.83
CA THR A 27 -13.01 -5.36 22.49
C THR A 27 -13.38 -6.68 21.81
N LEU A 28 -13.35 -7.81 22.55
CA LEU A 28 -13.68 -9.14 22.00
C LEU A 28 -15.15 -9.26 21.59
N GLU A 29 -16.07 -8.61 22.31
CA GLU A 29 -17.50 -8.67 22.01
C GLU A 29 -17.89 -7.82 20.78
N ASP A 30 -17.10 -6.79 20.48
CA ASP A 30 -17.34 -5.82 19.39
C ASP A 30 -16.37 -5.99 18.20
N CYS A 31 -15.70 -7.15 18.12
CA CYS A 31 -14.76 -7.42 17.05
C CYS A 31 -15.43 -8.13 15.86
N TYR A 32 -14.93 -7.80 14.67
CA TYR A 32 -15.34 -8.38 13.40
C TYR A 32 -14.23 -9.29 12.91
N ALA A 33 -14.58 -10.53 12.55
CA ALA A 33 -13.64 -11.41 11.87
C ALA A 33 -13.46 -10.93 10.42
N VAL A 34 -12.24 -10.94 9.91
CA VAL A 34 -12.02 -10.75 8.48
C VAL A 34 -12.66 -11.92 7.74
N GLU A 35 -13.57 -11.62 6.80
CA GLU A 35 -14.25 -12.65 6.01
C GLU A 35 -13.25 -13.51 5.23
N THR A 36 -13.51 -14.82 5.17
CA THR A 36 -12.58 -15.78 4.57
C THR A 36 -12.33 -15.51 3.08
N ASN A 37 -13.31 -14.97 2.36
CA ASN A 37 -13.14 -14.61 0.94
C ASN A 37 -12.09 -13.50 0.76
N TRP A 38 -12.02 -12.54 1.69
CA TRP A 38 -11.02 -11.48 1.68
C TRP A 38 -9.61 -12.02 1.97
N THR A 39 -9.53 -13.01 2.86
CA THR A 39 -8.25 -13.68 3.13
C THR A 39 -7.72 -14.38 1.89
N ILE A 40 -8.60 -14.98 1.08
CA ILE A 40 -8.21 -15.71 -0.13
C ILE A 40 -7.74 -14.74 -1.22
N GLU A 41 -8.56 -13.75 -1.61
CA GLU A 41 -8.21 -12.81 -2.69
C GLU A 41 -6.96 -11.98 -2.40
N GLY A 42 -6.83 -11.49 -1.16
CA GLY A 42 -5.62 -10.79 -0.72
C GLY A 42 -4.41 -11.73 -0.59
N SER A 43 -4.61 -13.03 -0.31
CA SER A 43 -3.51 -13.99 -0.21
C SER A 43 -2.99 -14.48 -1.56
N THR A 44 -3.84 -14.49 -2.61
CA THR A 44 -3.46 -14.96 -3.94
C THR A 44 -2.93 -13.87 -4.86
N ASN A 45 -3.18 -12.59 -4.54
CA ASN A 45 -2.71 -11.47 -5.35
C ASN A 45 -1.22 -11.16 -5.09
N GLU A 46 -0.40 -11.26 -6.13
CA GLU A 46 1.06 -11.04 -6.05
C GLU A 46 1.45 -9.64 -5.58
N TYR A 47 0.67 -8.62 -5.92
CA TYR A 47 0.91 -7.23 -5.54
C TYR A 47 0.58 -6.96 -4.08
N VAL A 48 -0.46 -7.61 -3.56
CA VAL A 48 -0.78 -7.61 -2.13
C VAL A 48 0.32 -8.31 -1.34
N GLN A 49 0.83 -9.45 -1.83
CA GLN A 49 1.94 -10.16 -1.19
C GLN A 49 3.24 -9.33 -1.19
N SER A 50 3.59 -8.72 -2.32
CA SER A 50 4.73 -7.81 -2.41
C SER A 50 4.60 -6.62 -1.48
N PHE A 51 3.41 -6.01 -1.39
CA PHE A 51 3.13 -4.93 -0.46
C PHE A 51 3.35 -5.37 1.00
N LEU A 52 2.79 -6.53 1.38
CA LEU A 52 2.93 -7.08 2.72
C LEU A 52 4.38 -7.39 3.04
N HIS A 53 5.12 -7.97 2.09
CA HIS A 53 6.54 -8.25 2.23
C HIS A 53 7.33 -6.96 2.50
N LEU A 54 7.15 -5.92 1.68
CA LEU A 54 7.82 -4.63 1.90
C LEU A 54 7.44 -3.99 3.24
N SER A 55 6.17 -4.07 3.63
CA SER A 55 5.68 -3.52 4.89
C SER A 55 6.32 -4.18 6.12
N LEU A 56 6.74 -5.45 6.01
CA LEU A 56 7.44 -6.18 7.05
C LEU A 56 8.95 -5.99 6.98
N SER A 57 9.51 -5.92 5.78
CA SER A 57 10.96 -5.87 5.59
C SER A 57 11.56 -4.49 5.85
N LEU A 58 10.91 -3.40 5.43
CA LEU A 58 11.47 -2.05 5.57
C LEU A 58 11.61 -1.58 7.03
N PRO A 59 10.64 -1.81 7.94
CA PRO A 59 10.83 -1.46 9.36
C PRO A 59 11.92 -2.27 10.06
N ASN A 60 12.16 -3.50 9.58
CA ASN A 60 13.19 -4.41 10.11
C ASN A 60 14.57 -4.21 9.44
N ALA A 61 14.69 -3.27 8.51
CA ALA A 61 15.95 -2.98 7.85
C ALA A 61 16.98 -2.41 8.85
N LYS A 62 18.26 -2.74 8.62
CA LYS A 62 19.37 -2.33 9.50
C LYS A 62 19.51 -0.81 9.63
N TYR A 63 19.09 -0.07 8.60
CA TYR A 63 19.15 1.38 8.55
C TYR A 63 17.81 1.95 8.07
N PRO A 64 17.36 3.09 8.62
CA PRO A 64 16.16 3.75 8.13
C PRO A 64 16.37 4.22 6.70
N VAL A 65 15.40 3.94 5.82
CA VAL A 65 15.42 4.40 4.43
C VAL A 65 15.03 5.87 4.37
N SER A 66 15.86 6.69 3.73
CA SER A 66 15.56 8.11 3.57
C SER A 66 14.48 8.34 2.50
N LEU A 67 13.57 9.28 2.75
CA LEU A 67 12.53 9.64 1.78
C LEU A 67 13.11 10.17 0.46
N ALA A 68 14.24 10.87 0.51
CA ALA A 68 14.96 11.34 -0.67
C ALA A 68 15.40 10.18 -1.57
N LYS A 69 15.90 9.09 -0.97
CA LYS A 69 16.28 7.87 -1.68
C LYS A 69 15.08 7.18 -2.30
N VAL A 70 13.99 7.02 -1.55
CA VAL A 70 12.74 6.44 -2.07
C VAL A 70 12.27 7.20 -3.30
N ARG A 71 12.25 8.53 -3.24
CA ARG A 71 11.86 9.37 -4.40
C ARG A 71 12.79 9.19 -5.58
N ALA A 72 14.11 9.25 -5.38
CA ALA A 72 15.07 9.10 -6.47
C ALA A 72 14.91 7.76 -7.20
N VAL A 73 14.77 6.67 -6.44
CA VAL A 73 14.58 5.32 -6.98
C VAL A 73 13.25 5.20 -7.72
N THR A 74 12.17 5.71 -7.12
CA THR A 74 10.82 5.71 -7.71
C THR A 74 10.80 6.51 -9.01
N SER A 75 11.39 7.70 -9.02
CA SER A 75 11.47 8.57 -10.20
C SER A 75 12.26 7.94 -11.34
N GLN A 76 13.44 7.41 -11.05
CA GLN A 76 14.24 6.72 -12.06
C GLN A 76 13.48 5.55 -12.67
N ARG A 77 12.88 4.70 -11.82
CA ARG A 77 12.19 3.50 -12.30
C ARG A 77 10.93 3.82 -13.09
N ALA A 78 10.20 4.85 -12.71
CA ALA A 78 9.03 5.30 -13.45
C ALA A 78 9.40 5.87 -14.82
N GLU A 79 10.54 6.55 -14.93
CA GLU A 79 11.07 6.98 -16.23
C GLU A 79 11.42 5.79 -17.12
N ASP A 80 12.09 4.77 -16.58
CA ASP A 80 12.46 3.56 -17.32
C ASP A 80 11.24 2.78 -17.86
N LEU A 81 10.11 2.84 -17.14
CA LEU A 81 8.86 2.15 -17.47
C LEU A 81 7.85 3.03 -18.23
N ASP A 82 8.22 4.27 -18.56
CA ASP A 82 7.33 5.27 -19.18
C ASP A 82 6.00 5.45 -18.41
N ILE A 83 6.11 5.49 -17.08
CA ILE A 83 4.99 5.70 -16.16
C ILE A 83 4.95 7.17 -15.72
N ALA A 84 3.76 7.76 -15.80
CA ALA A 84 3.45 9.08 -15.26
C ALA A 84 3.41 9.02 -13.73
N LEU A 85 4.32 9.77 -13.10
CA LEU A 85 4.25 10.08 -11.68
C LEU A 85 3.44 11.34 -11.40
N PHE A 86 3.30 12.21 -12.42
CA PHE A 86 2.66 13.50 -12.30
C PHE A 86 1.52 13.66 -13.32
N PRO A 87 0.45 14.41 -12.98
CA PRO A 87 -0.66 14.67 -13.90
C PRO A 87 -0.26 15.40 -15.19
N GLU A 88 0.84 16.16 -15.14
CA GLU A 88 1.41 16.90 -16.26
C GLU A 88 2.04 15.96 -17.32
N GLN A 89 2.29 14.69 -16.96
CA GLN A 89 2.79 13.64 -17.85
C GLN A 89 1.63 12.83 -18.43
N ALA A 90 0.59 13.51 -18.93
CA ALA A 90 -0.66 12.88 -19.37
C ALA A 90 -0.49 11.88 -20.53
N ASP A 91 0.62 11.97 -21.28
CA ASP A 91 0.94 11.09 -22.40
C ASP A 91 1.52 9.73 -21.98
N ARG A 92 1.81 9.54 -20.69
CA ARG A 92 2.40 8.33 -20.10
C ARG A 92 1.37 7.48 -19.33
N HIS A 93 1.68 6.21 -19.11
CA HIS A 93 0.82 5.31 -18.33
C HIS A 93 0.72 5.77 -16.87
N SER A 94 -0.48 5.90 -16.32
CA SER A 94 -0.62 6.41 -14.95
C SER A 94 -0.26 5.35 -13.90
N LEU A 95 0.57 5.72 -12.92
CA LEU A 95 0.81 4.88 -11.74
C LEU A 95 -0.49 4.59 -10.97
N THR A 96 -1.41 5.57 -10.93
CA THR A 96 -2.70 5.40 -10.25
C THR A 96 -3.55 4.33 -10.93
N ASP A 97 -3.60 4.36 -12.27
CA ASP A 97 -4.36 3.37 -13.03
C ASP A 97 -3.72 1.98 -12.84
N GLY A 98 -2.38 1.88 -12.82
CA GLY A 98 -1.68 0.64 -12.49
C GLY A 98 -1.99 0.07 -11.10
N ILE A 99 -2.17 0.92 -10.08
CA ILE A 99 -2.58 0.47 -8.74
C ILE A 99 -4.02 -0.07 -8.79
N LEU A 100 -4.95 0.65 -9.42
CA LEU A 100 -6.35 0.23 -9.50
C LEU A 100 -6.55 -1.06 -10.32
N ASP A 101 -5.72 -1.28 -11.33
CA ASP A 101 -5.80 -2.46 -12.20
C ASP A 101 -5.21 -3.73 -11.55
N ARG A 102 -4.23 -3.59 -10.64
CA ARG A 102 -3.46 -4.72 -10.10
C ARG A 102 -3.87 -5.15 -8.70
N TYR A 103 -4.47 -4.25 -7.92
CA TYR A 103 -4.89 -4.55 -6.55
C TYR A 103 -6.41 -4.78 -6.47
N PRO A 104 -6.89 -5.72 -5.63
CA PRO A 104 -8.33 -5.88 -5.37
C PRO A 104 -8.92 -4.59 -4.78
N ILE A 105 -10.07 -4.15 -5.28
CA ILE A 105 -10.68 -2.86 -4.90
C ILE A 105 -11.07 -2.87 -3.42
N GLU A 106 -11.67 -3.96 -2.97
CA GLU A 106 -12.08 -4.20 -1.59
C GLU A 106 -10.87 -4.12 -0.64
N TRP A 107 -9.71 -4.61 -1.10
CA TRP A 107 -8.46 -4.52 -0.35
C TRP A 107 -7.92 -3.08 -0.30
N LEU A 108 -7.98 -2.36 -1.41
CA LEU A 108 -7.57 -0.96 -1.46
C LEU A 108 -8.46 -0.06 -0.60
N GLU A 109 -9.76 -0.34 -0.50
CA GLU A 109 -10.71 0.41 0.35
C GLU A 109 -10.34 0.34 1.84
N LEU A 110 -9.70 -0.75 2.29
CA LEU A 110 -9.20 -0.86 3.66
C LEU A 110 -8.05 0.10 3.95
N LEU A 111 -7.23 0.37 2.95
CA LEU A 111 -6.10 1.28 3.07
C LEU A 111 -6.51 2.74 2.80
N PHE A 112 -7.44 2.92 1.86
CA PHE A 112 -7.93 4.22 1.41
C PHE A 112 -9.46 4.17 1.31
N PRO A 113 -10.19 4.46 2.41
CA PRO A 113 -11.64 4.47 2.38
C PRO A 113 -12.20 5.38 1.30
N ASN A 114 -13.21 4.89 0.57
CA ASN A 114 -13.86 5.55 -0.57
C ASN A 114 -12.96 5.71 -1.82
N ILE A 115 -12.02 4.80 -2.06
CA ILE A 115 -11.23 4.78 -3.30
C ILE A 115 -12.09 4.45 -4.54
N SER A 116 -13.18 3.70 -4.37
CA SER A 116 -14.15 3.30 -5.40
C SER A 116 -15.20 4.38 -5.70
N ASP A 117 -15.65 5.13 -4.69
CA ASP A 117 -16.80 6.05 -4.78
C ASP A 117 -16.60 7.27 -5.70
N LYS A 118 -15.37 7.53 -6.19
CA LYS A 118 -15.06 8.69 -7.04
C LYS A 118 -13.92 8.47 -8.03
N LEU A 119 -14.24 8.00 -9.22
CA LEU A 119 -13.44 8.27 -10.43
C LEU A 119 -13.88 9.58 -11.15
N PRO A 120 -13.83 10.75 -10.50
CA PRO A 120 -13.51 11.99 -11.22
C PRO A 120 -12.40 12.79 -10.50
N ARG A 121 -11.31 13.10 -11.23
CA ARG A 121 -10.12 13.96 -10.93
C ARG A 121 -9.51 13.96 -9.51
N GLY A 122 -10.29 14.08 -8.44
CA GLY A 122 -9.82 14.26 -7.05
C GLY A 122 -9.12 13.04 -6.42
N VAL A 123 -9.46 11.80 -6.77
CA VAL A 123 -8.73 10.60 -6.28
C VAL A 123 -7.40 10.43 -7.01
N ARG A 124 -7.38 10.67 -8.33
CA ARG A 124 -6.13 10.82 -9.10
C ARG A 124 -5.26 11.91 -8.48
N GLU A 125 -5.82 13.03 -8.04
CA GLU A 125 -5.03 14.09 -7.36
C GLU A 125 -4.52 13.68 -5.97
N ARG A 126 -5.21 12.80 -5.23
CA ARG A 126 -4.71 12.28 -3.94
C ARG A 126 -3.59 11.26 -4.11
N ILE A 127 -3.75 10.32 -5.05
CA ILE A 127 -2.72 9.31 -5.36
C ILE A 127 -1.55 9.95 -6.13
N ASN A 128 -1.78 10.92 -7.01
CA ASN A 128 -0.69 11.69 -7.64
C ASN A 128 -0.08 12.73 -6.67
N GLY A 129 -0.87 13.25 -5.72
CA GLY A 129 -0.40 14.12 -4.64
C GLY A 129 0.63 13.45 -3.73
N MET A 130 0.52 12.13 -3.60
CA MET A 130 1.46 11.23 -2.92
C MET A 130 2.92 11.41 -3.35
N LEU A 131 3.16 11.57 -4.66
CA LEU A 131 4.49 11.74 -5.25
C LEU A 131 4.87 13.22 -5.37
N ARG A 132 3.88 14.13 -5.36
CA ARG A 132 4.10 15.59 -5.41
C ARG A 132 4.49 16.20 -4.07
N CYS A 133 4.00 15.68 -2.96
CA CYS A 133 4.23 16.29 -1.64
C CYS A 133 5.68 16.10 -1.19
N SER A 134 6.47 17.18 -1.30
CA SER A 134 7.86 17.28 -0.85
C SER A 134 7.98 17.21 0.68
N THR A 135 6.91 17.52 1.39
CA THR A 135 6.75 17.47 2.85
C THR A 135 5.93 16.25 3.28
N SER A 136 6.11 15.83 4.51
CA SER A 136 5.75 14.56 5.17
C SER A 136 4.26 14.14 5.19
N SER A 137 3.43 14.55 4.23
CA SER A 137 1.99 14.30 4.22
C SER A 137 1.55 13.04 3.47
N SER A 138 2.45 12.40 2.72
CA SER A 138 2.15 11.16 2.00
C SER A 138 2.29 9.96 2.94
N SER A 139 1.24 9.14 3.03
CA SER A 139 1.26 7.91 3.84
C SER A 139 2.33 6.94 3.33
N ILE A 140 3.07 6.29 4.23
CA ILE A 140 4.04 5.25 3.88
C ILE A 140 3.41 4.11 3.05
N VAL A 141 2.14 3.80 3.33
CA VAL A 141 1.32 2.85 2.57
C VAL A 141 1.33 3.17 1.08
N ALA A 142 1.28 4.45 0.78
CA ALA A 142 1.12 4.94 -0.57
C ALA A 142 2.43 4.79 -1.39
N TYR A 143 3.59 5.03 -0.74
CA TYR A 143 4.90 4.69 -1.33
C TYR A 143 5.06 3.19 -1.57
N LEU A 144 4.63 2.35 -0.63
CA LEU A 144 4.69 0.90 -0.76
C LEU A 144 3.90 0.39 -1.97
N LEU A 145 2.68 0.91 -2.19
CA LEU A 145 1.88 0.56 -3.37
C LEU A 145 2.58 0.97 -4.67
N GLY A 146 3.11 2.19 -4.73
CA GLY A 146 3.82 2.67 -5.92
C GLY A 146 5.04 1.81 -6.25
N LEU A 147 5.84 1.46 -5.23
CA LEU A 147 7.02 0.61 -5.41
C LEU A 147 6.65 -0.78 -5.94
N CYS A 148 5.54 -1.37 -5.49
CA CYS A 148 5.07 -2.66 -5.99
C CYS A 148 4.57 -2.62 -7.43
N ILE A 149 4.21 -1.46 -7.97
CA ILE A 149 3.86 -1.31 -9.39
C ILE A 149 5.11 -1.09 -10.25
N LEU A 150 6.13 -0.41 -9.71
CA LEU A 150 7.36 -0.08 -10.43
C LEU A 150 8.38 -1.22 -10.46
N TYR A 151 8.22 -2.21 -9.59
CA TYR A 151 9.12 -3.36 -9.46
C TYR A 151 8.33 -4.65 -9.50
N ASP A 152 8.89 -5.66 -10.16
CA ASP A 152 8.25 -6.96 -10.33
C ASP A 152 8.24 -7.78 -9.02
N ASN A 153 9.17 -7.50 -8.11
CA ASN A 153 9.24 -8.17 -6.82
C ASN A 153 9.74 -7.22 -5.70
N ALA A 154 9.45 -7.60 -4.46
CA ALA A 154 9.80 -6.82 -3.28
C ALA A 154 11.31 -6.81 -2.96
N ASP A 155 12.05 -7.85 -3.35
CA ASP A 155 13.49 -7.93 -3.05
C ASP A 155 14.30 -6.90 -3.86
N ASP A 156 13.92 -6.69 -5.12
CA ASP A 156 14.52 -5.68 -5.99
C ASP A 156 14.32 -4.26 -5.44
N VAL A 157 13.15 -3.99 -4.85
CA VAL A 157 12.87 -2.72 -4.16
C VAL A 157 13.80 -2.56 -2.97
N ILE A 158 13.91 -3.58 -2.10
CA ILE A 158 14.77 -3.54 -0.91
C ILE A 158 16.23 -3.32 -1.30
N GLN A 159 16.68 -3.98 -2.37
CA GLN A 159 18.02 -3.80 -2.92
C GLN A 159 18.21 -2.36 -3.42
N ALA A 160 17.28 -1.83 -4.23
CA ALA A 160 17.38 -0.48 -4.78
C ALA A 160 17.37 0.62 -3.69
N LEU A 161 16.67 0.39 -2.58
CA LEU A 161 16.60 1.34 -1.46
C LEU A 161 17.84 1.33 -0.55
N HIS A 162 18.61 0.24 -0.53
CA HIS A 162 19.80 0.09 0.31
C HIS A 162 21.14 0.18 -0.43
N GLN A 163 21.14 0.29 -1.75
CA GLN A 163 22.30 0.67 -2.57
C GLN A 163 22.66 2.14 -2.39
#